data_AF-A0A933ZHX9-F1
#
_entry.id   AF-A0A933ZHX9-F1
#
_cell.length_a   1.000
_cell.length_b   1.000
_cell.length_c   1.000
_cell.angle_alpha   90.00
_cell.angle_beta   90.00
_cell.angle_gamma   90.00
#
_symmetry.space_group_name_H-M   'P 1'
#
loop_
_entity.id
_entity.type
_entity.pdbx_description
1 polymer ?
#
loop_
_entity_poly.entity_id
_entity_poly.type
_entity_poly.pdbx_seq_one_letter_code
_entity_poly.pdbx_strand_id
1 'polypeptide(L)'
;MIVLTLRQAIRNAIEAENAAAGFYRQMAQRAADPVTRAFFEDMERVEQLHGEEVEELAGRLAVGSLPESQDSDVSMVESAPEWLKADDVALEDAFEVALECENRAALFYDALADHFSGDGSRFFRTLASAEEQHATALRRALQDLRAPARPPLTVGQAVRNAIAAELASATFYRELAARVVDPAARRFLTDMIGVEDLHAAEIEKLSRSLVQGPIALRADMRIESVETAPSWTLDGSLAVEAALGVALQAEQHAARYYAMIATHLEGEDADFFRALSRTEQEHALLIASALGVQATEAA
;
A
#
# COMPACT_ATOMS: atom_id res chain seq x y z
N MET A 1 8.59 2.30 38.98
CA MET A 1 8.45 2.63 37.55
C MET A 1 9.28 1.63 36.78
N ILE A 2 8.63 0.84 35.93
CA ILE A 2 9.33 -0.02 34.97
C ILE A 2 9.87 0.93 33.89
N VAL A 3 11.18 0.87 33.62
CA VAL A 3 11.80 1.66 32.55
C VAL A 3 11.60 0.88 31.26
N LEU A 4 10.88 1.47 30.29
CA LEU A 4 10.68 0.87 28.99
C LEU A 4 12.02 0.80 28.24
N THR A 5 12.48 -0.41 27.94
CA THR A 5 13.72 -0.59 27.18
C THR A 5 13.43 -0.56 25.68
N LEU A 6 14.43 -0.22 24.85
CA LEU A 6 14.28 -0.26 23.39
C LEU A 6 13.83 -1.64 22.89
N ARG A 7 14.37 -2.72 23.47
CA ARG A 7 13.94 -4.10 23.16
C ARG A 7 12.47 -4.35 23.47
N GLN A 8 12.00 -3.86 24.62
CA GLN A 8 10.60 -4.00 24.98
C GLN A 8 9.71 -3.17 24.04
N ALA A 9 10.11 -1.94 23.72
CA ALA A 9 9.38 -1.08 22.79
C ALA A 9 9.29 -1.69 21.38
N ILE A 10 10.38 -2.28 20.87
CA ILE A 10 10.38 -2.98 19.58
C ILE A 10 9.50 -4.24 19.64
N ARG A 11 9.58 -5.02 20.73
CA ARG A 11 8.71 -6.19 20.90
C ARG A 11 7.22 -5.79 20.91
N ASN A 12 6.92 -4.71 21.60
CA ASN A 12 5.60 -4.11 21.68
C ASN A 12 5.11 -3.66 20.29
N ALA A 13 5.97 -3.02 19.48
CA ALA A 13 5.65 -2.66 18.10
C ALA A 13 5.28 -3.88 17.26
N ILE A 14 6.10 -4.94 17.26
CA ILE A 14 5.82 -6.19 16.53
C ILE A 14 4.45 -6.77 16.91
N GLU A 15 4.09 -6.71 18.19
CA GLU A 15 2.79 -7.21 18.66
C GLU A 15 1.62 -6.33 18.22
N ALA A 16 1.83 -5.03 18.11
CA ALA A 16 0.87 -4.09 17.53
C ALA A 16 0.65 -4.41 16.05
N GLU A 17 1.71 -4.38 15.22
CA GLU A 17 1.64 -4.67 13.77
C GLU A 17 0.92 -6.00 13.47
N ASN A 18 1.25 -7.05 14.22
CA ASN A 18 0.59 -8.35 14.07
C ASN A 18 -0.90 -8.32 14.47
N ALA A 19 -1.26 -7.51 15.47
CA ALA A 19 -2.65 -7.31 15.86
C ALA A 19 -3.42 -6.51 14.80
N ALA A 20 -2.84 -5.45 14.23
CA ALA A 20 -3.44 -4.72 13.10
C ALA A 20 -3.62 -5.62 11.88
N ALA A 21 -2.61 -6.39 11.49
CA ALA A 21 -2.73 -7.40 10.43
C ALA A 21 -3.89 -8.37 10.69
N GLY A 22 -3.99 -8.89 11.92
CA GLY A 22 -5.07 -9.78 12.33
C GLY A 22 -6.44 -9.11 12.33
N PHE A 23 -6.52 -7.82 12.65
CA PHE A 23 -7.72 -7.01 12.57
C PHE A 23 -8.16 -6.81 11.12
N TYR A 24 -7.26 -6.38 10.24
CA TYR A 24 -7.55 -6.17 8.82
C TYR A 24 -7.97 -7.44 8.11
N ARG A 25 -7.33 -8.57 8.41
CA ARG A 25 -7.77 -9.90 7.94
C ARG A 25 -9.24 -10.18 8.28
N GLN A 26 -9.63 -9.90 9.52
CA GLN A 26 -11.02 -10.13 9.96
C GLN A 26 -12.00 -9.20 9.23
N MET A 27 -11.61 -7.94 8.98
CA MET A 27 -12.45 -7.01 8.23
C MET A 27 -12.59 -7.44 6.76
N ALA A 28 -11.50 -7.85 6.11
CA ALA A 28 -11.52 -8.41 4.77
C ALA A 28 -12.47 -9.62 4.64
N GLN A 29 -12.38 -10.57 5.58
CA GLN A 29 -13.24 -11.77 5.58
C GLN A 29 -14.73 -11.44 5.74
N ARG A 30 -15.07 -10.34 6.41
CA ARG A 30 -16.45 -9.90 6.65
C ARG A 30 -16.98 -8.94 5.59
N ALA A 31 -16.10 -8.26 4.86
CA ALA A 31 -16.50 -7.34 3.81
C ALA A 31 -17.24 -8.11 2.71
N ALA A 32 -18.52 -7.76 2.47
CA ALA A 32 -19.31 -8.34 1.39
C ALA A 32 -18.90 -7.78 0.02
N ASP A 33 -18.61 -6.47 -0.01
CA ASP A 33 -18.17 -5.74 -1.19
C ASP A 33 -16.72 -6.12 -1.58
N PRO A 34 -16.46 -6.57 -2.83
CA PRO A 34 -15.13 -7.00 -3.24
C PRO A 34 -14.06 -5.90 -3.19
N VAL A 35 -14.42 -4.65 -3.50
CA VAL A 35 -13.47 -3.52 -3.46
C VAL A 35 -13.02 -3.27 -2.04
N THR A 36 -13.96 -3.29 -1.11
CA THR A 36 -13.68 -3.12 0.32
C THR A 36 -12.86 -4.28 0.89
N ARG A 37 -13.18 -5.52 0.49
CA ARG A 37 -12.39 -6.68 0.87
C ARG A 37 -10.94 -6.52 0.43
N ALA A 38 -10.72 -6.18 -0.84
CA ALA A 38 -9.38 -5.97 -1.39
C ALA A 38 -8.62 -4.86 -0.64
N PHE A 39 -9.28 -3.76 -0.26
CA PHE A 39 -8.67 -2.71 0.55
C PHE A 39 -8.13 -3.25 1.89
N PHE A 40 -8.94 -4.02 2.62
CA PHE A 40 -8.49 -4.58 3.90
C PHE A 40 -7.46 -5.70 3.75
N GLU A 41 -7.51 -6.48 2.67
CA GLU A 41 -6.45 -7.46 2.36
C GLU A 41 -5.11 -6.77 2.04
N ASP A 42 -5.16 -5.60 1.41
CA ASP A 42 -3.97 -4.80 1.15
C ASP A 42 -3.41 -4.19 2.43
N MET A 43 -4.26 -3.64 3.32
CA MET A 43 -3.83 -3.18 4.64
C MET A 43 -3.23 -4.32 5.47
N GLU A 44 -3.87 -5.50 5.52
CA GLU A 44 -3.32 -6.67 6.20
C GLU A 44 -1.90 -7.00 5.73
N ARG A 45 -1.66 -6.95 4.41
CA ARG A 45 -0.35 -7.28 3.84
C ARG A 45 0.70 -6.24 4.21
N VAL A 46 0.33 -4.96 4.23
CA VAL A 46 1.23 -3.87 4.65
C VAL A 46 1.65 -4.07 6.11
N GLU A 47 0.70 -4.32 7.03
CA GLU A 47 1.04 -4.53 8.45
C GLU A 47 1.87 -5.79 8.69
N GLN A 48 1.67 -6.85 7.90
CA GLN A 48 2.53 -8.05 7.98
C GLN A 48 3.98 -7.71 7.61
N LEU A 49 4.18 -6.96 6.54
CA LEU A 49 5.50 -6.54 6.10
C LEU A 49 6.15 -5.61 7.13
N HIS A 50 5.38 -4.68 7.71
CA HIS A 50 5.85 -3.86 8.83
C HIS A 50 6.34 -4.74 9.97
N GLY A 51 5.55 -5.73 10.41
CA GLY A 51 5.96 -6.67 11.45
C GLY A 51 7.29 -7.37 11.15
N GLU A 52 7.48 -7.87 9.92
CA GLU A 52 8.73 -8.51 9.46
C GLU A 52 9.91 -7.54 9.47
N GLU A 53 9.72 -6.31 8.99
CA GLU A 53 10.76 -5.29 8.92
C GLU A 53 11.16 -4.78 10.30
N VAL A 54 10.19 -4.62 11.21
CA VAL A 54 10.45 -4.31 12.61
C VAL A 54 11.27 -5.43 13.26
N GLU A 55 10.96 -6.70 12.99
CA GLU A 55 11.76 -7.84 13.46
C GLU A 55 13.20 -7.81 12.92
N GLU A 56 13.39 -7.52 11.65
CA GLU A 56 14.72 -7.39 11.05
C GLU A 56 15.52 -6.24 11.67
N LEU A 57 14.89 -5.08 11.85
CA LEU A 57 15.47 -3.91 12.51
C LEU A 57 15.79 -4.19 13.97
N ALA A 58 14.96 -4.98 14.66
CA ALA A 58 15.22 -5.44 16.02
C ALA A 58 16.56 -6.17 16.11
N GLY A 59 16.83 -7.09 15.16
CA GLY A 59 18.09 -7.84 15.11
C GLY A 59 19.33 -6.95 14.93
N ARG A 60 19.17 -5.77 14.31
CA ARG A 60 20.25 -4.79 14.11
C ARG A 60 20.42 -3.83 15.29
N LEU A 61 19.32 -3.36 15.86
CA LEU A 61 19.30 -2.31 16.89
C LEU A 61 19.42 -2.86 18.31
N ALA A 62 18.98 -4.09 18.53
CA ALA A 62 19.02 -4.74 19.83
C ALA A 62 19.99 -5.92 19.83
N VAL A 63 21.10 -5.80 20.56
CA VAL A 63 21.95 -6.97 20.84
C VAL A 63 21.21 -7.93 21.76
N GLY A 64 21.06 -9.18 21.32
CA GLY A 64 20.44 -10.28 22.06
C GLY A 64 18.99 -10.56 21.64
N SER A 65 18.38 -11.60 22.23
CA SER A 65 16.98 -11.93 21.97
C SER A 65 16.04 -10.84 22.52
N LEU A 66 14.94 -10.60 21.81
CA LEU A 66 13.84 -9.80 22.35
C LEU A 66 13.25 -10.48 23.60
N PRO A 67 12.80 -9.71 24.59
CA PRO A 67 12.10 -10.27 25.74
C PRO A 67 10.80 -10.96 25.29
N GLU A 68 10.32 -11.93 26.07
CA GLU A 68 8.93 -12.36 25.96
C GLU A 68 8.00 -11.16 26.19
N SER A 69 6.83 -11.16 25.54
CA SER A 69 5.79 -10.15 25.76
C SER A 69 5.55 -9.94 27.25
N GLN A 70 5.74 -8.71 27.76
CA GLN A 70 5.52 -8.41 29.18
C GLN A 70 4.24 -7.61 29.44
N ASP A 71 3.64 -7.01 28.41
CA ASP A 71 2.47 -6.12 28.58
C ASP A 71 1.36 -6.44 27.57
N SER A 72 0.24 -6.94 28.07
CA SER A 72 -1.00 -7.14 27.29
C SER A 72 -1.61 -5.83 26.78
N ASP A 73 -1.21 -4.68 27.34
CA ASP A 73 -1.84 -3.39 27.09
C ASP A 73 -1.49 -2.80 25.71
N VAL A 74 -0.37 -3.21 25.11
CA VAL A 74 0.04 -2.72 23.78
C VAL A 74 -0.85 -3.27 22.68
N SER A 75 -1.37 -4.49 22.86
CA SER A 75 -2.36 -5.03 21.92
C SER A 75 -3.56 -4.09 21.80
N MET A 76 -3.89 -3.30 22.83
CA MET A 76 -5.02 -2.36 22.81
C MET A 76 -4.78 -1.10 21.98
N VAL A 77 -3.56 -0.85 21.48
CA VAL A 77 -3.27 0.28 20.58
C VAL A 77 -3.97 0.06 19.24
N GLU A 78 -3.91 -1.17 18.71
CA GLU A 78 -4.46 -1.54 17.40
C GLU A 78 -5.54 -2.63 17.46
N SER A 79 -5.89 -3.13 18.65
CA SER A 79 -7.00 -4.06 18.78
C SER A 79 -8.34 -3.38 18.57
N ALA A 80 -9.14 -3.98 17.70
CA ALA A 80 -10.54 -3.64 17.57
C ALA A 80 -11.29 -3.78 18.92
N PRO A 81 -12.24 -2.88 19.21
CA PRO A 81 -13.09 -2.98 20.37
C PRO A 81 -13.98 -4.24 20.30
N GLU A 82 -14.36 -4.78 21.46
CA GLU A 82 -15.04 -6.07 21.53
C GLU A 82 -16.38 -6.13 20.80
N TRP A 83 -17.10 -5.01 20.69
CA TRP A 83 -18.38 -4.96 19.97
C TRP A 83 -18.21 -5.17 18.46
N LEU A 84 -17.01 -4.95 17.93
CA LEU A 84 -16.67 -5.27 16.54
C LEU A 84 -16.61 -6.78 16.28
N LYS A 85 -16.70 -7.62 17.33
CA LYS A 85 -16.85 -9.07 17.19
C LYS A 85 -18.29 -9.49 16.83
N ALA A 86 -19.23 -8.55 16.76
CA ALA A 86 -20.56 -8.81 16.25
C ALA A 86 -20.53 -9.16 14.74
N ASP A 87 -21.46 -10.01 14.31
CA ASP A 87 -21.48 -10.51 12.92
C ASP A 87 -21.89 -9.44 11.89
N ASP A 88 -22.55 -8.36 12.32
CA ASP A 88 -23.15 -7.32 11.46
C ASP A 88 -22.58 -5.91 11.76
N VAL A 89 -21.27 -5.74 11.67
CA VAL A 89 -20.66 -4.40 11.76
C VAL A 89 -20.89 -3.66 10.44
N ALA A 90 -21.49 -2.47 10.51
CA ALA A 90 -21.66 -1.66 9.31
C ALA A 90 -20.29 -1.28 8.75
N LEU A 91 -20.17 -1.25 7.42
CA LEU A 91 -18.87 -1.03 6.79
C LEU A 91 -18.22 0.30 7.21
N GLU A 92 -19.03 1.34 7.33
CA GLU A 92 -18.60 2.66 7.81
C GLU A 92 -18.01 2.58 9.22
N ASP A 93 -18.67 1.85 10.14
CA ASP A 93 -18.20 1.67 11.52
C ASP A 93 -16.84 0.93 11.55
N ALA A 94 -16.64 -0.06 10.68
CA ALA A 94 -15.36 -0.77 10.57
C ALA A 94 -14.22 0.14 10.14
N PHE A 95 -14.44 1.01 9.15
CA PHE A 95 -13.45 2.00 8.73
C PHE A 95 -13.20 3.07 9.79
N GLU A 96 -14.22 3.50 10.54
CA GLU A 96 -14.03 4.45 11.64
C GLU A 96 -13.17 3.89 12.76
N VAL A 97 -13.40 2.63 13.12
CA VAL A 97 -12.59 1.93 14.12
C VAL A 97 -11.17 1.72 13.64
N ALA A 98 -10.98 1.28 12.40
CA ALA A 98 -9.65 1.18 11.80
C ALA A 98 -8.93 2.54 11.87
N LEU A 99 -9.62 3.62 11.47
CA LEU A 99 -9.05 4.97 11.51
C LEU A 99 -8.66 5.39 12.94
N GLU A 100 -9.47 5.06 13.94
CA GLU A 100 -9.14 5.33 15.34
C GLU A 100 -7.88 4.57 15.78
N CYS A 101 -7.78 3.28 15.44
CA CYS A 101 -6.59 2.46 15.71
C CYS A 101 -5.33 3.09 15.09
N GLU A 102 -5.35 3.41 13.80
CA GLU A 102 -4.21 4.02 13.11
C GLU A 102 -3.78 5.35 13.73
N ASN A 103 -4.72 6.22 14.10
CA ASN A 103 -4.37 7.49 14.77
C ASN A 103 -3.76 7.24 16.16
N ARG A 104 -4.18 6.19 16.88
CA ARG A 104 -3.61 5.84 18.18
C ARG A 104 -2.21 5.25 18.03
N ALA A 105 -2.00 4.41 17.02
CA ALA A 105 -0.70 3.83 16.67
C ALA A 105 0.32 4.93 16.31
N ALA A 106 -0.06 5.87 15.44
CA ALA A 106 0.75 7.03 15.08
C ALA A 106 1.23 7.81 16.32
N LEU A 107 0.31 8.14 17.23
CA LEU A 107 0.62 8.86 18.47
C LEU A 107 1.49 8.02 19.42
N PHE A 108 1.25 6.72 19.50
CA PHE A 108 2.05 5.81 20.31
C PHE A 108 3.50 5.77 19.83
N TYR A 109 3.72 5.60 18.52
CA TYR A 109 5.05 5.57 17.94
C TYR A 109 5.75 6.93 18.00
N ASP A 110 5.07 8.05 17.82
CA ASP A 110 5.67 9.38 18.01
C ASP A 110 6.14 9.58 19.46
N ALA A 111 5.35 9.13 20.44
CA ALA A 111 5.76 9.16 21.85
C ALA A 111 6.98 8.26 22.14
N LEU A 112 7.08 7.08 21.50
CA LEU A 112 8.29 6.24 21.59
C LEU A 112 9.50 6.91 20.93
N ALA A 113 9.29 7.57 19.80
CA ALA A 113 10.35 8.29 19.10
C ALA A 113 10.96 9.41 19.94
N ASP A 114 10.14 10.10 20.75
CA ASP A 114 10.58 11.12 21.70
C ASP A 114 11.25 10.53 22.95
N HIS A 115 10.91 9.28 23.31
CA HIS A 115 11.51 8.58 24.45
C HIS A 115 12.93 8.08 24.17
N PHE A 116 13.21 7.66 22.93
CA PHE A 116 14.51 7.15 22.52
C PHE A 116 15.35 8.21 21.80
N SER A 117 16.63 7.91 21.55
CA SER A 117 17.54 8.78 20.80
C SER A 117 18.26 7.99 19.71
N GLY A 118 18.91 8.70 18.77
CA GLY A 118 19.68 8.06 17.69
C GLY A 118 18.81 7.20 16.78
N ASP A 119 19.26 5.98 16.49
CA ASP A 119 18.56 5.06 15.58
C ASP A 119 17.17 4.65 16.09
N GLY A 120 16.99 4.45 17.40
CA GLY A 120 15.69 4.10 17.97
C GLY A 120 14.64 5.20 17.78
N SER A 121 15.05 6.47 17.92
CA SER A 121 14.15 7.61 17.66
C SER A 121 13.75 7.67 16.19
N ARG A 122 14.72 7.56 15.27
CA ARG A 122 14.44 7.56 13.83
C ARG A 122 13.51 6.42 13.43
N PHE A 123 13.77 5.23 13.94
CA PHE A 123 12.96 4.05 13.69
C PHE A 123 11.49 4.27 14.06
N PHE A 124 11.20 4.72 15.28
CA PHE A 124 9.82 4.96 15.69
C PHE A 124 9.15 6.15 14.97
N ARG A 125 9.91 7.16 14.52
CA ARG A 125 9.35 8.21 13.64
C ARG A 125 8.91 7.65 12.29
N THR A 126 9.64 6.68 11.76
CA THR A 126 9.25 6.00 10.52
C THR A 126 7.92 5.27 10.69
N LEU A 127 7.78 4.49 11.77
CA LEU A 127 6.50 3.81 12.08
C LEU A 127 5.37 4.81 12.28
N ALA A 128 5.57 5.85 13.11
CA ALA A 128 4.55 6.89 13.33
C ALA A 128 4.08 7.52 12.01
N SER A 129 5.01 7.80 11.10
CA SER A 129 4.68 8.33 9.79
C SER A 129 3.88 7.34 8.94
N ALA A 130 4.19 6.03 9.01
CA ALA A 130 3.46 5.00 8.28
C ALA A 130 1.98 4.96 8.72
N GLU A 131 1.73 4.91 10.03
CA GLU A 131 0.37 4.90 10.58
C GLU A 131 -0.42 6.17 10.25
N GLU A 132 0.24 7.34 10.18
CA GLU A 132 -0.42 8.57 9.73
C GLU A 132 -0.94 8.47 8.30
N GLN A 133 -0.26 7.71 7.44
CA GLN A 133 -0.72 7.51 6.06
C GLN A 133 -1.79 6.45 5.97
N HIS A 134 -1.71 5.38 6.76
CA HIS A 134 -2.81 4.44 6.91
C HIS A 134 -4.08 5.17 7.36
N ALA A 135 -3.98 6.00 8.41
CA ALA A 135 -5.07 6.87 8.86
C ALA A 135 -5.55 7.81 7.74
N THR A 136 -4.64 8.36 6.93
CA THR A 136 -5.01 9.19 5.79
C THR A 136 -5.75 8.39 4.71
N ALA A 137 -5.32 7.17 4.39
CA ALA A 137 -5.97 6.27 3.44
C ALA A 137 -7.37 5.87 3.93
N LEU A 138 -7.53 5.51 5.19
CA LEU A 138 -8.83 5.19 5.80
C LEU A 138 -9.77 6.40 5.83
N ARG A 139 -9.27 7.58 6.19
CA ARG A 139 -10.06 8.82 6.18
C ARG A 139 -10.56 9.13 4.76
N ARG A 140 -9.74 8.89 3.76
CA ARG A 140 -10.10 9.03 2.34
C ARG A 140 -11.16 8.00 1.93
N ALA A 141 -10.99 6.73 2.30
CA ALA A 141 -11.96 5.67 2.03
C ALA A 141 -13.33 5.98 2.68
N LEU A 142 -13.35 6.46 3.92
CA LEU A 142 -14.57 6.94 4.59
C LEU A 142 -15.24 8.10 3.86
N GLN A 143 -14.46 9.07 3.40
CA GLN A 143 -15.00 10.19 2.62
C GLN A 143 -15.66 9.70 1.32
N ASP A 144 -15.04 8.74 0.63
CA ASP A 144 -15.59 8.17 -0.59
C ASP A 144 -16.84 7.34 -0.33
N LEU A 145 -16.86 6.55 0.75
CA LEU A 145 -18.04 5.80 1.19
C LEU A 145 -19.24 6.72 1.51
N ARG A 146 -18.95 7.87 2.12
CA ARG A 146 -19.95 8.89 2.47
C ARG A 146 -20.36 9.80 1.31
N ALA A 147 -19.57 9.83 0.25
CA ALA A 147 -19.84 10.69 -0.89
C ALA A 147 -21.13 10.25 -1.59
N PRO A 148 -21.91 11.19 -2.16
CA PRO A 148 -23.02 10.82 -3.03
C PRO A 148 -22.51 9.95 -4.18
N ALA A 149 -23.35 9.01 -4.62
CA ALA A 149 -23.02 8.11 -5.71
C ALA A 149 -22.42 8.88 -6.89
N ARG A 150 -21.17 8.55 -7.24
CA ARG A 150 -20.51 9.13 -8.41
C ARG A 150 -21.28 8.70 -9.67
N PRO A 151 -21.28 9.54 -10.73
CA PRO A 151 -21.79 9.09 -12.01
C PRO A 151 -21.04 7.83 -12.46
N PRO A 152 -21.67 6.92 -13.23
CA PRO A 152 -21.00 5.74 -13.77
C PRO A 152 -19.70 6.11 -14.50
N LEU A 153 -18.66 5.28 -14.33
CA LEU A 153 -17.39 5.46 -14.99
C LEU A 153 -17.58 5.37 -16.51
N THR A 154 -17.29 6.46 -17.23
CA THR A 154 -17.32 6.45 -18.70
C THR A 154 -15.98 5.96 -19.23
N VAL A 155 -15.95 5.40 -20.45
CA VAL A 155 -14.68 4.93 -21.02
C VAL A 155 -13.67 6.06 -21.22
N GLY A 156 -14.13 7.26 -21.59
CA GLY A 156 -13.25 8.42 -21.73
C GLY A 156 -12.62 8.85 -20.40
N GLN A 157 -13.32 8.65 -19.29
CA GLN A 157 -12.79 8.89 -17.96
C GLN A 157 -11.86 7.77 -17.50
N ALA A 158 -12.20 6.51 -17.76
CA ALA A 158 -11.35 5.35 -17.47
C ALA A 158 -9.99 5.45 -18.19
N VAL A 159 -10.00 5.82 -19.48
CA VAL A 159 -8.78 6.08 -20.26
C VAL A 159 -7.95 7.19 -19.62
N ARG A 160 -8.57 8.31 -19.23
CA ARG A 160 -7.85 9.42 -18.61
C ARG A 160 -7.22 9.00 -17.27
N ASN A 161 -7.95 8.20 -16.50
CA ASN A 161 -7.50 7.64 -15.23
C ASN A 161 -6.30 6.71 -15.43
N ALA A 162 -6.29 5.88 -16.47
CA ALA A 162 -5.17 5.00 -16.79
C ALA A 162 -3.93 5.74 -17.28
N ILE A 163 -4.06 6.66 -18.24
CA ILE A 163 -2.88 7.44 -18.70
C ILE A 163 -2.26 8.22 -17.53
N ALA A 164 -3.10 8.72 -16.62
CA ALA A 164 -2.58 9.43 -15.45
C ALA A 164 -1.91 8.49 -14.43
N ALA A 165 -2.35 7.22 -14.35
CA ALA A 165 -1.69 6.17 -13.58
C ALA A 165 -0.30 5.86 -14.14
N GLU A 166 -0.19 5.52 -15.43
CA GLU A 166 1.09 5.25 -16.11
C GLU A 166 2.12 6.40 -15.92
N LEU A 167 1.67 7.66 -16.03
CA LEU A 167 2.56 8.81 -15.82
C LEU A 167 3.01 8.97 -14.36
N ALA A 168 2.15 8.60 -13.41
CA ALA A 168 2.55 8.53 -12.01
C ALA A 168 3.56 7.40 -11.79
N SER A 169 3.36 6.25 -12.45
CA SER A 169 4.28 5.12 -12.45
C SER A 169 5.67 5.47 -12.96
N ALA A 170 5.74 6.15 -14.10
CA ALA A 170 6.99 6.69 -14.63
C ALA A 170 7.71 7.63 -13.64
N THR A 171 6.95 8.40 -12.84
CA THR A 171 7.49 9.32 -11.84
C THR A 171 8.03 8.55 -10.63
N PHE A 172 7.28 7.58 -10.12
CA PHE A 172 7.70 6.69 -9.04
C PHE A 172 8.98 5.92 -9.39
N TYR A 173 9.03 5.28 -10.56
CA TYR A 173 10.23 4.56 -11.00
C TYR A 173 11.46 5.45 -11.11
N ARG A 174 11.29 6.70 -11.53
CA ARG A 174 12.36 7.71 -11.56
C ARG A 174 12.88 8.03 -10.16
N GLU A 175 11.99 8.17 -9.21
CA GLU A 175 12.33 8.41 -7.81
C GLU A 175 13.02 7.22 -7.17
N LEU A 176 12.57 6.00 -7.46
CA LEU A 176 13.16 4.77 -6.96
C LEU A 176 14.57 4.52 -7.55
N ALA A 177 14.72 4.69 -8.87
CA ALA A 177 15.99 4.57 -9.57
C ALA A 177 17.04 5.57 -9.08
N ALA A 178 16.63 6.79 -8.70
CA ALA A 178 17.52 7.81 -8.16
C ALA A 178 18.15 7.41 -6.81
N ARG A 179 17.53 6.46 -6.09
CA ARG A 179 17.91 6.08 -4.72
C ARG A 179 18.61 4.73 -4.62
N VAL A 180 18.41 3.82 -5.58
CA VAL A 180 19.07 2.50 -5.54
C VAL A 180 20.59 2.63 -5.80
N VAL A 181 21.42 1.97 -4.98
CA VAL A 181 22.90 2.02 -5.13
C VAL A 181 23.35 1.25 -6.37
N ASP A 182 22.79 0.06 -6.54
CA ASP A 182 23.25 -0.91 -7.51
C ASP A 182 23.00 -0.44 -8.96
N PRO A 183 24.03 -0.44 -9.82
CA PRO A 183 23.89 0.03 -11.19
C PRO A 183 22.94 -0.81 -12.05
N ALA A 184 22.83 -2.12 -11.81
CA ALA A 184 21.98 -3.00 -12.61
C ALA A 184 20.50 -2.78 -12.26
N ALA A 185 20.17 -2.72 -10.97
CA ALA A 185 18.84 -2.36 -10.48
C ALA A 185 18.45 -0.94 -10.93
N ARG A 186 19.37 0.04 -10.84
CA ARG A 186 19.11 1.41 -11.34
C ARG A 186 18.76 1.40 -12.82
N ARG A 187 19.51 0.65 -13.62
CA ARG A 187 19.26 0.54 -15.07
C ARG A 187 17.90 -0.11 -15.33
N PHE A 188 17.59 -1.21 -14.66
CA PHE A 188 16.28 -1.87 -14.77
C PHE A 188 15.13 -0.91 -14.45
N LEU A 189 15.18 -0.21 -13.31
CA LEU A 189 14.15 0.76 -12.94
C LEU A 189 14.07 1.95 -13.90
N THR A 190 15.20 2.35 -14.51
CA THR A 190 15.21 3.38 -15.55
C THR A 190 14.55 2.89 -16.84
N ASP A 191 14.76 1.62 -17.20
CA ASP A 191 14.11 1.00 -18.35
C ASP A 191 12.58 0.96 -18.13
N MET A 192 12.11 0.68 -16.90
CA MET A 192 10.67 0.73 -16.54
C MET A 192 10.04 2.10 -16.76
N ILE A 193 10.72 3.21 -16.45
CA ILE A 193 10.21 4.57 -16.76
C ILE A 193 9.81 4.69 -18.25
N GLY A 194 10.61 4.13 -19.14
CA GLY A 194 10.33 4.14 -20.57
C GLY A 194 9.17 3.23 -20.98
N VAL A 195 8.94 2.15 -20.23
CA VAL A 195 7.78 1.27 -20.41
C VAL A 195 6.49 2.01 -20.01
N GLU A 196 6.45 2.63 -18.83
CA GLU A 196 5.29 3.39 -18.36
C GLU A 196 4.97 4.60 -19.28
N ASP A 197 5.99 5.33 -19.73
CA ASP A 197 5.82 6.43 -20.70
C ASP A 197 5.22 5.90 -22.03
N LEU A 198 5.62 4.71 -22.46
CA LEU A 198 5.10 4.06 -23.68
C LEU A 198 3.67 3.59 -23.49
N HIS A 199 3.34 3.00 -22.33
CA HIS A 199 1.96 2.64 -21.99
C HIS A 199 1.05 3.86 -22.03
N ALA A 200 1.41 4.95 -21.36
CA ALA A 200 0.63 6.20 -21.38
C ALA A 200 0.35 6.67 -22.82
N ALA A 201 1.37 6.63 -23.69
CA ALA A 201 1.25 7.01 -25.09
C ALA A 201 0.38 6.05 -25.92
N GLU A 202 0.51 4.74 -25.71
CA GLU A 202 -0.28 3.74 -26.43
C GLU A 202 -1.74 3.72 -25.94
N ILE A 203 -2.02 3.92 -24.65
CA ILE A 203 -3.39 4.10 -24.14
C ILE A 203 -4.03 5.35 -24.78
N GLU A 204 -3.32 6.49 -24.82
CA GLU A 204 -3.80 7.71 -25.49
C GLU A 204 -4.06 7.47 -26.99
N LYS A 205 -3.27 6.64 -27.65
CA LYS A 205 -3.44 6.30 -29.07
C LYS A 205 -4.60 5.35 -29.32
N LEU A 206 -4.68 4.24 -28.57
CA LEU A 206 -5.72 3.22 -28.70
C LEU A 206 -7.09 3.72 -28.25
N SER A 207 -7.13 4.62 -27.26
CA SER A 207 -8.38 5.22 -26.81
C SER A 207 -9.09 6.04 -27.89
N ARG A 208 -8.39 6.50 -28.94
CA ARG A 208 -9.02 7.21 -30.06
C ARG A 208 -10.00 6.34 -30.86
N SER A 209 -9.86 5.02 -30.83
CA SER A 209 -10.85 4.10 -31.39
C SER A 209 -11.94 3.69 -30.39
N LEU A 210 -11.65 3.74 -29.09
CA LEU A 210 -12.58 3.34 -28.02
C LEU A 210 -13.54 4.48 -27.62
N VAL A 211 -13.05 5.71 -27.54
CA VAL A 211 -13.79 6.85 -27.00
C VAL A 211 -14.47 7.62 -28.14
N GLN A 212 -15.80 7.54 -28.23
CA GLN A 212 -16.59 8.42 -29.09
C GLN A 212 -16.81 9.78 -28.41
N GLY A 213 -15.82 10.67 -28.44
CA GLY A 213 -15.93 12.00 -27.84
C GLY A 213 -14.61 12.50 -27.25
N PRO A 214 -14.63 13.65 -26.53
CA PRO A 214 -13.46 14.12 -25.83
C PRO A 214 -13.12 13.19 -24.66
N ILE A 215 -11.84 12.78 -24.59
CA ILE A 215 -11.27 12.20 -23.36
C ILE A 215 -11.34 13.27 -22.28
N ALA A 216 -11.66 12.86 -21.05
CA ALA A 216 -11.70 13.80 -19.93
C ALA A 216 -10.37 14.53 -19.78
N LEU A 217 -10.41 15.82 -19.44
CA LEU A 217 -9.18 16.60 -19.26
C LEU A 217 -8.41 16.21 -17.99
N ARG A 218 -9.08 15.60 -17.03
CA ARG A 218 -8.52 15.24 -15.72
C ARG A 218 -9.00 13.87 -15.29
N ALA A 219 -8.10 13.15 -14.61
CA ALA A 219 -8.47 11.95 -13.90
C ALA A 219 -9.41 12.30 -12.72
N ASP A 220 -10.39 11.45 -12.45
CA ASP A 220 -11.35 11.59 -11.35
C ASP A 220 -11.30 10.38 -10.38
N MET A 221 -10.70 9.28 -10.82
CA MET A 221 -10.20 8.24 -9.94
C MET A 221 -8.86 8.70 -9.40
N ARG A 222 -8.66 8.44 -8.11
CA ARG A 222 -7.42 8.79 -7.43
C ARG A 222 -6.34 7.82 -7.91
N ILE A 223 -5.24 8.38 -8.41
CA ILE A 223 -4.08 7.64 -8.92
C ILE A 223 -3.17 7.15 -7.77
N GLU A 224 -3.38 7.71 -6.57
CA GLU A 224 -2.70 7.30 -5.33
C GLU A 224 -2.89 5.80 -5.04
N SER A 225 -3.96 5.18 -5.57
CA SER A 225 -4.26 3.74 -5.50
C SER A 225 -3.36 2.87 -6.38
N VAL A 226 -2.67 3.47 -7.36
CA VAL A 226 -1.74 2.76 -8.25
C VAL A 226 -0.36 2.85 -7.62
N GLU A 227 0.09 4.06 -7.29
CA GLU A 227 1.45 4.28 -6.79
C GLU A 227 1.51 5.48 -5.86
N THR A 228 1.19 5.25 -4.59
CA THR A 228 1.81 6.07 -3.55
C THR A 228 3.20 5.47 -3.38
N ALA A 229 4.26 6.19 -3.77
CA ALA A 229 5.61 5.84 -3.33
C ALA A 229 5.50 5.58 -1.82
N PRO A 230 6.04 4.47 -1.29
CA PRO A 230 6.10 4.30 0.15
C PRO A 230 6.77 5.56 0.68
N SER A 231 5.95 6.34 1.35
CA SER A 231 6.22 7.57 2.08
C SER A 231 7.28 7.43 3.18
N TRP A 232 7.72 6.19 3.42
CA TRP A 232 9.02 5.86 3.97
C TRP A 232 9.95 6.89 3.38
N THR A 233 10.37 7.83 4.21
CA THR A 233 11.44 8.73 3.85
C THR A 233 12.60 7.83 3.50
N LEU A 234 12.77 7.55 2.20
CA LEU A 234 13.91 6.89 1.61
C LEU A 234 15.08 7.88 1.68
N ASP A 235 15.35 8.38 2.88
CA ASP A 235 16.49 9.19 3.24
C ASP A 235 17.66 8.23 3.32
N GLY A 236 18.18 7.90 2.15
CA GLY A 236 19.27 6.95 2.05
C GLY A 236 19.26 6.21 0.73
N SER A 237 20.35 5.50 0.54
CA SER A 237 20.55 4.68 -0.62
C SER A 237 19.88 3.31 -0.42
N LEU A 238 19.04 2.89 -1.36
CA LEU A 238 18.31 1.62 -1.29
C LEU A 238 19.17 0.43 -1.74
N ALA A 239 19.02 -0.69 -1.03
CA ALA A 239 19.48 -2.00 -1.47
C ALA A 239 18.63 -2.49 -2.67
N VAL A 240 19.16 -3.44 -3.43
CA VAL A 240 18.50 -3.96 -4.64
C VAL A 240 17.18 -4.62 -4.30
N GLU A 241 17.21 -5.48 -3.28
CA GLU A 241 16.09 -6.29 -2.84
C GLU A 241 14.93 -5.42 -2.38
N ALA A 242 15.23 -4.40 -1.57
CA ALA A 242 14.24 -3.42 -1.13
C ALA A 242 13.64 -2.64 -2.32
N ALA A 243 14.49 -2.15 -3.24
CA ALA A 243 13.99 -1.39 -4.40
C ALA A 243 13.09 -2.26 -5.30
N LEU A 244 13.52 -3.48 -5.64
CA LEU A 244 12.73 -4.39 -6.46
C LEU A 244 11.47 -4.90 -5.73
N GLY A 245 11.52 -5.03 -4.40
CA GLY A 245 10.35 -5.39 -3.58
C GLY A 245 9.25 -4.33 -3.68
N VAL A 246 9.62 -3.04 -3.57
CA VAL A 246 8.65 -1.95 -3.75
C VAL A 246 8.14 -1.89 -5.20
N ALA A 247 9.02 -2.05 -6.19
CA ALA A 247 8.61 -2.10 -7.59
C ALA A 247 7.61 -3.23 -7.87
N LEU A 248 7.82 -4.42 -7.30
CA LEU A 248 6.90 -5.55 -7.40
C LEU A 248 5.51 -5.19 -6.87
N GLN A 249 5.43 -4.51 -5.73
CA GLN A 249 4.15 -4.10 -5.15
C GLN A 249 3.44 -3.06 -6.04
N ALA A 250 4.18 -2.11 -6.61
CA ALA A 250 3.64 -1.11 -7.53
C ALA A 250 2.96 -1.77 -8.74
N GLU A 251 3.64 -2.72 -9.40
CA GLU A 251 3.07 -3.47 -10.53
C GLU A 251 1.82 -4.27 -10.15
N GLN A 252 1.83 -4.90 -8.97
CA GLN A 252 0.67 -5.62 -8.46
C GLN A 252 -0.51 -4.67 -8.19
N HIS A 253 -0.24 -3.46 -7.72
CA HIS A 253 -1.26 -2.43 -7.49
C HIS A 253 -1.85 -1.93 -8.81
N ALA A 254 -0.99 -1.65 -9.81
CA ALA A 254 -1.42 -1.26 -11.14
C ALA A 254 -2.29 -2.35 -11.81
N ALA A 255 -1.89 -3.63 -11.69
CA ALA A 255 -2.69 -4.76 -12.16
C ALA A 255 -4.10 -4.79 -11.55
N ARG A 256 -4.21 -4.63 -10.22
CA ARG A 256 -5.50 -4.60 -9.50
C ARG A 256 -6.33 -3.38 -9.90
N TYR A 257 -5.70 -2.23 -10.07
CA TYR A 257 -6.36 -1.01 -10.50
C TYR A 257 -7.02 -1.17 -11.88
N TYR A 258 -6.32 -1.75 -12.85
CA TYR A 258 -6.90 -2.01 -14.17
C TYR A 258 -7.97 -3.09 -14.16
N ALA A 259 -7.81 -4.14 -13.36
CA ALA A 259 -8.86 -5.14 -13.15
C ALA A 259 -10.14 -4.50 -12.61
N MET A 260 -10.03 -3.62 -11.62
CA MET A 260 -11.15 -2.88 -11.06
C MET A 260 -11.79 -1.93 -12.08
N ILE A 261 -11.03 -1.23 -12.92
CA ILE A 261 -11.62 -0.41 -13.99
C ILE A 261 -12.45 -1.29 -14.93
N ALA A 262 -11.92 -2.47 -15.30
CA ALA A 262 -12.61 -3.39 -16.19
C ALA A 262 -13.94 -3.93 -15.64
N THR A 263 -14.14 -3.99 -14.31
CA THR A 263 -15.44 -4.41 -13.74
C THR A 263 -16.54 -3.35 -13.88
N HIS A 264 -16.19 -2.11 -14.22
CA HIS A 264 -17.12 -1.00 -14.39
C HIS A 264 -17.45 -0.70 -15.85
N LEU A 265 -16.91 -1.48 -16.78
CA LEU A 265 -17.07 -1.32 -18.22
C LEU A 265 -17.60 -2.60 -18.86
N GLU A 266 -18.00 -2.54 -20.12
CA GLU A 266 -18.56 -3.67 -20.87
C GLU A 266 -17.86 -3.86 -22.22
N GLY A 267 -17.94 -5.07 -22.79
CA GLY A 267 -17.44 -5.36 -24.13
C GLY A 267 -15.95 -5.08 -24.34
N GLU A 268 -15.62 -4.51 -25.50
CA GLU A 268 -14.24 -4.22 -25.93
C GLU A 268 -13.51 -3.26 -24.97
N ASP A 269 -14.26 -2.36 -24.33
CA ASP A 269 -13.72 -1.42 -23.35
C ASP A 269 -13.20 -2.14 -22.10
N ALA A 270 -13.97 -3.09 -21.57
CA ALA A 270 -13.54 -3.90 -20.43
C ALA A 270 -12.35 -4.81 -20.81
N ASP A 271 -12.36 -5.37 -22.03
CA ASP A 271 -11.28 -6.24 -22.51
C ASP A 271 -9.96 -5.49 -22.66
N PHE A 272 -10.00 -4.22 -23.05
CA PHE A 272 -8.84 -3.33 -23.08
C PHE A 272 -8.18 -3.21 -21.69
N PHE A 273 -8.95 -2.91 -20.64
CA PHE A 273 -8.40 -2.78 -19.29
C PHE A 273 -7.99 -4.12 -18.67
N ARG A 274 -8.64 -5.24 -19.02
CA ARG A 274 -8.14 -6.57 -18.66
C ARG A 274 -6.80 -6.88 -19.31
N ALA A 275 -6.55 -6.36 -20.52
CA ALA A 275 -5.26 -6.53 -21.18
C ALA A 275 -4.16 -5.74 -20.45
N LEU A 276 -4.42 -4.47 -20.08
CA LEU A 276 -3.49 -3.68 -19.26
C LEU A 276 -3.20 -4.37 -17.92
N SER A 277 -4.25 -4.84 -17.22
CA SER A 277 -4.09 -5.59 -15.96
C SER A 277 -3.13 -6.80 -16.10
N ARG A 278 -3.23 -7.55 -17.21
CA ARG A 278 -2.32 -8.67 -17.47
C ARG A 278 -0.89 -8.21 -17.77
N THR A 279 -0.71 -7.10 -18.47
CA THR A 279 0.61 -6.54 -18.73
C THR A 279 1.33 -6.19 -17.43
N GLU A 280 0.66 -5.55 -16.47
CA GLU A 280 1.28 -5.24 -15.17
C GLU A 280 1.54 -6.51 -14.34
N GLN A 281 0.72 -7.56 -14.48
CA GLN A 281 1.04 -8.86 -13.90
C GLN A 281 2.31 -9.47 -14.51
N GLU A 282 2.53 -9.31 -15.81
CA GLU A 282 3.76 -9.75 -16.48
C GLU A 282 4.98 -8.97 -15.97
N HIS A 283 4.86 -7.67 -15.74
CA HIS A 283 5.90 -6.86 -15.11
C HIS A 283 6.21 -7.33 -13.67
N ALA A 284 5.18 -7.53 -12.85
CA ALA A 284 5.32 -8.09 -11.50
C ALA A 284 6.07 -9.45 -11.54
N LEU A 285 5.73 -10.33 -12.48
CA LEU A 285 6.42 -11.61 -12.65
C LEU A 285 7.90 -11.46 -13.02
N LEU A 286 8.24 -10.50 -13.88
CA LEU A 286 9.63 -10.21 -14.25
C LEU A 286 10.43 -9.71 -13.04
N ILE A 287 9.85 -8.85 -12.22
CA ILE A 287 10.49 -8.32 -11.00
C ILE A 287 10.64 -9.43 -9.95
N ALA A 288 9.60 -10.24 -9.72
CA ALA A 288 9.65 -11.38 -8.80
C ALA A 288 10.74 -12.39 -9.19
N SER A 289 10.87 -12.66 -10.50
CA SER A 289 11.94 -13.49 -11.05
C SER A 289 13.33 -12.92 -10.76
N ALA A 290 13.50 -11.60 -10.91
CA ALA A 290 14.75 -10.91 -10.57
C ALA A 290 15.08 -10.96 -9.07
N LEU A 291 14.06 -10.97 -8.20
CA LEU A 291 14.17 -11.17 -6.75
C LEU A 291 14.40 -12.63 -6.34
N GLY A 292 14.19 -13.59 -7.25
CA GLY A 292 14.21 -15.02 -6.92
C GLY A 292 13.04 -15.47 -6.03
N VAL A 293 11.95 -14.69 -5.99
CA VAL A 293 10.72 -15.04 -5.25
C VAL A 293 9.69 -15.62 -6.22
N GLN A 294 8.89 -16.58 -5.76
CA GLN A 294 7.73 -17.01 -6.54
C GLN A 294 6.66 -15.92 -6.45
N ALA A 295 6.25 -15.36 -7.59
CA ALA A 295 5.07 -14.52 -7.62
C ALA A 295 3.86 -15.39 -7.25
N THR A 296 3.08 -14.96 -6.26
CA THR A 296 1.77 -15.52 -6.00
C THR A 296 0.83 -15.06 -7.12
N GLU A 297 0.20 -16.01 -7.81
CA GLU A 297 -0.88 -15.69 -8.74
C GLU A 297 -2.02 -15.03 -7.92
N ALA A 298 -2.31 -13.76 -8.17
CA ALA A 298 -3.49 -13.11 -7.62
C ALA A 298 -4.73 -13.76 -8.25
N ALA A 299 -5.56 -14.38 -7.42
CA ALA A 299 -6.79 -15.07 -7.82
C ALA A 299 -7.91 -14.10 -8.23
#